data_AF-A0A6J6SMN7-F1
#
_entry.id   AF-A0A6J6SMN7-F1
#
_cell.length_a   1.000
_cell.length_b   1.000
_cell.length_c   1.000
_cell.angle_alpha   90.00
_cell.angle_beta   90.00
_cell.angle_gamma   90.00
#
_symmetry.space_group_name_H-M   'P 1'
#
loop_
_entity.id
_entity.type
_entity.pdbx_description
1 polymer ?
#
loop_
_entity_poly.entity_id
_entity_poly.type
_entity_poly.pdbx_seq_one_letter_code
_entity_poly.pdbx_strand_id
1 'polypeptide(L)' 'MFDYNLLMSDPKILPKITQDEIDPREDDDSKRDAEIEGDRPPHHG' A
#
# COMPACT_ATOMS: atom_id res chain seq x y z
N MET A 1 -4.96 23.26 3.55
CA MET A 1 -5.37 21.85 3.45
C MET A 1 -4.22 21.03 3.99
N PHE A 2 -4.45 20.12 4.93
CA PHE A 2 -3.38 19.20 5.37
C PHE A 2 -3.39 17.99 4.45
N ASP A 3 -2.24 17.69 3.84
CA ASP A 3 -2.10 16.55 2.93
C ASP A 3 -1.81 15.28 3.75
N TYR A 4 -2.87 14.68 4.27
CA TYR A 4 -2.78 13.45 5.08
C TYR A 4 -2.08 12.30 4.34
N ASN A 5 -2.21 12.24 3.01
CA ASN A 5 -1.52 11.24 2.20
C ASN A 5 0.01 11.37 2.29
N LEU A 6 0.55 12.58 2.30
CA LEU A 6 1.99 12.82 2.44
C LEU A 6 2.48 12.41 3.84
N LEU A 7 1.70 12.71 4.87
CA LEU A 7 2.05 12.36 6.25
C LEU A 7 2.06 10.84 6.47
N MET A 8 1.07 10.13 5.94
CA MET A 8 0.94 8.68 6.10
C MET A 8 1.91 7.88 5.21
N SER A 9 2.56 8.54 4.24
CA SER A 9 3.60 7.95 3.40
C SER A 9 5.02 8.39 3.78
N ASP A 10 5.19 9.21 4.83
CA ASP A 10 6.53 9.63 5.28
C ASP A 10 7.29 8.44 5.90
N PRO A 11 8.37 7.96 5.26
CA PRO A 11 9.15 6.83 5.77
C PRO A 11 9.88 7.14 7.08
N LYS A 12 9.89 8.40 7.53
CA LYS A 12 10.42 8.78 8.85
C LYS A 12 9.45 8.48 9.99
N ILE A 13 8.15 8.36 9.68
CA ILE A 13 7.08 8.12 10.65
C ILE A 13 6.76 6.63 10.71
N LEU A 14 6.90 5.92 9.59
CA LEU A 14 6.68 4.48 9.53
C LEU A 14 7.86 3.70 10.16
N PRO A 15 7.58 2.65 10.95
CA PRO A 15 8.63 1.76 11.44
C PRO A 15 9.35 1.10 10.27
N LYS A 16 10.67 0.95 10.40
CA LYS A 16 11.48 0.29 9.38
C LYS A 16 11.17 -1.20 9.38
N ILE A 17 10.70 -1.70 8.25
CA ILE A 17 10.57 -3.14 7.99
C ILE A 17 11.97 -3.71 7.77
N THR A 18 12.27 -4.87 8.36
CA THR A 18 13.54 -5.57 8.19
C THR A 18 13.42 -6.71 7.18
N GLN A 19 14.54 -7.14 6.58
CA GLN A 19 14.52 -8.12 5.48
C GLN A 19 13.96 -9.50 5.89
N ASP A 20 14.03 -9.84 7.17
CA ASP A 20 13.48 -11.06 7.76
C ASP A 20 11.96 -11.01 7.97
N GLU A 21 11.36 -9.82 7.96
CA GLU A 21 9.90 -9.63 8.03
C GLU A 21 9.23 -9.67 6.65
N ILE A 22 10.00 -9.57 5.57
CA ILE A 22 9.50 -9.62 4.19
C ILE A 22 9.35 -11.08 3.78
N ASP A 23 8.12 -11.52 3.47
CA ASP A 23 7.92 -12.83 2.84
C ASP A 23 8.42 -12.76 1.39
N PRO A 24 9.43 -13.55 0.99
CA PRO A 24 9.96 -13.56 -0.37
C PRO A 24 8.93 -13.96 -1.44
N ARG A 25 7.77 -14.48 -1.02
CA ARG A 25 6.65 -14.86 -1.89
C ARG A 25 5.65 -13.71 -2.08
N GLU A 26 5.71 -12.65 -1.27
CA GLU A 26 4.81 -11.50 -1.33
C GLU A 26 5.35 -10.31 -2.14
N ASP A 27 6.57 -10.41 -2.68
CA ASP A 27 7.27 -9.37 -3.48
C ASP A 27 6.60 -9.05 -4.84
N ASP A 28 5.44 -9.65 -5.15
CA ASP A 28 4.65 -9.37 -6.36
C ASP A 28 3.56 -8.33 -6.06
N ASP A 29 3.99 -7.14 -5.63
CA ASP A 29 3.13 -5.97 -5.42
C ASP A 29 2.25 -5.71 -6.64
N SER A 30 2.78 -5.97 -7.85
CA SER A 30 2.06 -5.81 -9.12
C SER A 30 0.83 -6.71 -9.23
N LYS A 31 0.89 -7.94 -8.71
CA LYS A 31 -0.25 -8.84 -8.69
C LYS A 31 -1.31 -8.43 -7.68
N ARG A 32 -0.89 -7.99 -6.48
CA ARG A 32 -1.83 -7.49 -5.45
C ARG A 32 -2.56 -6.24 -5.94
N ASP A 33 -1.85 -5.31 -6.57
CA ASP A 33 -2.43 -4.08 -7.10
C ASP A 33 -3.44 -4.37 -8.23
N ALA A 34 -3.15 -5.35 -9.09
CA ALA A 34 -4.06 -5.79 -10.14
C ALA A 34 -5.36 -6.44 -9.58
N GLU A 35 -5.26 -7.18 -8.47
CA GLU A 35 -6.43 -7.75 -7.77
C GLU A 35 -7.28 -6.65 -7.10
N ILE A 36 -6.65 -5.61 -6.56
CA ILE A 36 -7.33 -4.46 -5.92
C ILE A 36 -8.06 -3.57 -6.93
N GLU A 37 -7.47 -3.33 -8.11
CA GLU A 37 -8.09 -2.49 -9.15
C GLU A 37 -9.42 -3.09 -9.65
N GLY A 38 -9.52 -4.42 -9.70
CA GLY A 38 -10.72 -5.14 -10.12
C GLY A 38 -11.86 -5.12 -9.09
N ASP A 39 -11.56 -4.87 -7.81
CA ASP A 39 -12.53 -4.87 -6.71
C ASP A 39 -12.95 -3.45 -6.30
N ARG A 40 -13.09 -2.55 -7.30
CA ARG A 40 -13.55 -1.18 -7.04
C ARG A 40 -15.09 -1.16 -7.00
N PRO A 41 -15.73 -0.88 -5.86
CA PRO A 41 -17.19 -0.86 -5.77
C PRO A 41 -17.78 0.23 -6.68
N PRO A 42 -18.97 0.01 -7.26
CA PRO A 42 -19.61 1.01 -8.10
C PRO A 42 -19.90 2.26 -7.29
N HIS A 43 -19.38 3.40 -7.74
CA HIS A 43 -19.74 4.70 -7.18
C HIS A 43 -21.22 4.95 -7.52
N HIS A 44 -22.09 4.85 -6.52
CA HIS A 44 -23.49 5.28 -6.65
C HIS A 44 -23.48 6.78 -7.04
N GLY A 45 -23.97 7.05 -8.24
CA GLY A 45 -24.10 8.40 -8.81
C GLY A 45 -25.17 9.24 -8.15
#